data_AF-A0A0B8QI83-F1
#
_entry.id   AF-A0A0B8QI83-F1
#
_cell.length_a   1.000
_cell.length_b   1.000
_cell.length_c   1.000
_cell.angle_alpha   90.00
_cell.angle_beta   90.00
_cell.angle_gamma   90.00
#
_symmetry.space_group_name_H-M   'P 1'
#
loop_
_entity.id
_entity.type
_entity.pdbx_description
1 polymer ?
#
loop_
_entity_poly.entity_id
_entity_poly.type
_entity_poly.pdbx_seq_one_letter_code
_entity_poly.pdbx_strand_id
1 'polypeptide(L)'
;MHLWTLQEPTFCDGSHASTDFKPKSFVAEQDGDNYLCRCKHSNNLPFCDGSHKQFSDDQVGQEGPGVQIQNVEVMPAAAPTKEEPTVEFIHQLAREGLSKMGHHGPMTSMGVPRHLLPHWDDIQVMVAQMATKPLMEDVPVATELVIGPQARKPLKLKILCLSQT
;
A
#
# COMPACT_ATOMS: atom_id res chain seq x y z
N MET A 1 -26.22 -36.51 -10.94
CA MET A 1 -26.21 -35.04 -11.14
C MET A 1 -26.88 -34.40 -9.93
N HIS A 2 -26.15 -34.18 -8.84
CA HIS A 2 -26.64 -33.35 -7.73
C HIS A 2 -25.77 -32.10 -7.68
N LEU A 3 -26.40 -30.98 -8.02
CA LEU A 3 -25.83 -29.65 -7.93
C LEU A 3 -25.52 -29.36 -6.47
N TRP A 4 -24.26 -28.99 -6.20
CA TRP A 4 -23.83 -28.44 -4.93
C TRP A 4 -24.45 -27.05 -4.79
N THR A 5 -25.48 -26.92 -3.97
CA THR A 5 -26.03 -25.63 -3.53
C THR A 5 -25.01 -24.97 -2.60
N LEU A 6 -24.45 -23.84 -3.04
CA LEU A 6 -23.70 -22.90 -2.21
C LEU A 6 -24.60 -22.43 -1.05
N GLN A 7 -24.37 -22.97 0.14
CA GLN A 7 -25.15 -22.69 1.35
C GLN A 7 -24.90 -21.26 1.85
N GLU A 8 -25.98 -20.55 2.16
CA GLU A 8 -26.00 -19.14 2.61
C GLU A 8 -25.51 -19.03 4.07
N PRO A 9 -24.30 -18.49 4.33
CA PRO A 9 -23.63 -18.63 5.63
C PRO A 9 -24.13 -17.65 6.72
N THR A 10 -25.19 -16.89 6.46
CA THR A 10 -25.73 -15.90 7.41
C THR A 10 -26.81 -16.46 8.33
N PHE A 11 -27.41 -17.61 8.00
CA PHE A 11 -28.48 -18.21 8.79
C PHE A 11 -28.03 -19.46 9.54
N CYS A 12 -28.46 -19.54 10.79
CA CYS A 12 -28.29 -20.74 11.60
C CYS A 12 -29.28 -21.81 11.15
N ASP A 13 -28.78 -22.84 10.49
CA ASP A 13 -29.54 -24.02 10.05
C ASP A 13 -29.52 -25.19 11.05
N GLY A 14 -28.88 -25.00 12.21
CA GLY A 14 -28.74 -26.03 13.25
C GLY A 14 -27.56 -27.00 13.03
N SER A 15 -26.86 -26.93 11.89
CA SER A 15 -25.73 -27.81 11.57
C SER A 15 -24.50 -27.60 12.47
N HIS A 16 -24.46 -26.48 13.21
CA HIS A 16 -23.38 -26.17 14.15
C HIS A 16 -23.41 -27.00 15.44
N ALA A 17 -24.49 -27.74 15.73
CA ALA A 17 -24.68 -28.46 16.99
C ALA A 17 -23.62 -29.55 17.27
N SER A 18 -22.95 -30.05 16.22
CA SER A 18 -21.86 -31.02 16.33
C SER A 18 -20.46 -30.38 16.28
N THR A 19 -20.37 -29.05 16.22
CA THR A 19 -19.10 -28.31 16.05
C THR A 19 -18.85 -27.36 17.20
N ASP A 20 -17.59 -26.94 17.39
CA ASP A 20 -17.22 -25.95 18.41
C ASP A 20 -17.68 -24.51 18.09
N PHE A 21 -18.30 -24.28 16.93
CA PHE A 21 -18.77 -22.96 16.50
C PHE A 21 -20.10 -22.59 17.18
N LYS A 22 -20.07 -21.56 18.04
CA LYS A 22 -21.25 -21.01 18.69
C LYS A 22 -21.89 -19.90 17.83
N PRO A 23 -23.21 -19.95 17.55
CA PRO A 23 -23.89 -18.88 16.84
C PRO A 23 -23.85 -17.59 17.66
N LYS A 24 -23.62 -16.46 16.98
CA LYS A 24 -23.73 -15.13 17.58
C LYS A 24 -25.03 -14.51 17.10
N SER A 25 -25.95 -14.23 18.02
CA SER A 25 -27.22 -13.58 17.71
C SER A 25 -26.99 -12.13 17.31
N PHE A 26 -27.67 -11.68 16.26
CA PHE A 26 -27.69 -10.29 15.82
C PHE A 26 -29.14 -9.81 15.74
N VAL A 27 -29.40 -8.62 16.25
CA VAL A 27 -30.69 -7.92 16.13
C VAL A 27 -30.37 -6.54 15.58
N ALA A 28 -31.00 -6.16 14.47
CA ALA A 28 -30.82 -4.84 13.88
C ALA A 28 -31.62 -3.82 14.70
N GLU A 29 -30.96 -2.76 15.19
CA GLU A 29 -31.61 -1.68 15.93
C GLU A 29 -32.24 -0.63 15.01
N GLN A 30 -31.77 -0.53 13.76
CA GLN A 30 -32.19 0.47 12.79
C GLN A 30 -32.41 -0.17 11.42
N ASP A 31 -33.42 0.31 10.70
CA ASP A 31 -33.71 -0.08 9.33
C ASP A 31 -32.66 0.55 8.40
N GLY A 32 -31.83 -0.28 7.77
CA GLY A 32 -30.78 0.16 6.87
C GLY A 32 -29.97 -0.99 6.29
N ASP A 33 -29.16 -0.69 5.27
CA ASP A 33 -28.28 -1.65 4.63
C ASP A 33 -27.07 -1.94 5.52
N ASN A 34 -26.94 -3.19 5.96
CA ASN A 34 -25.82 -3.67 6.77
C ASN A 34 -25.08 -4.80 6.05
N TYR A 35 -23.74 -4.75 6.05
CA TYR A 35 -22.91 -5.78 5.43
C TYR A 35 -22.46 -6.82 6.47
N LEU A 36 -22.95 -8.04 6.34
CA LEU A 36 -22.60 -9.16 7.24
C LEU A 36 -21.37 -9.92 6.73
N CYS A 37 -20.52 -10.34 7.68
CA CYS A 37 -19.34 -11.15 7.38
C CYS A 37 -19.74 -12.57 6.99
N ARG A 38 -19.16 -13.08 5.89
CA ARG A 38 -19.36 -14.47 5.41
C ARG A 38 -18.10 -15.33 5.50
N CYS A 39 -16.93 -14.73 5.64
CA CYS A 39 -15.65 -15.44 5.70
C CYS A 39 -15.25 -15.89 7.10
N LYS A 40 -15.96 -15.49 8.17
CA LYS A 40 -15.63 -15.76 9.59
C LYS A 40 -14.27 -15.23 10.08
N HIS A 41 -13.55 -14.45 9.26
CA HIS A 41 -12.27 -13.84 9.60
C HIS A 41 -12.34 -12.34 9.92
N SER A 42 -13.54 -11.80 10.13
CA SER A 42 -13.70 -10.40 10.52
C SER A 42 -13.33 -10.18 11.98
N ASN A 43 -12.67 -9.06 12.28
CA ASN A 43 -12.42 -8.61 13.66
C ASN A 43 -13.64 -7.88 14.26
N ASN A 44 -14.67 -7.58 13.46
CA ASN A 44 -15.90 -6.89 13.89
C ASN A 44 -17.18 -7.74 13.67
N LEU A 45 -17.12 -9.03 14.00
CA LEU A 45 -18.27 -9.94 13.85
C LEU A 45 -19.49 -9.43 14.63
N PRO A 46 -20.69 -9.35 14.01
CA PRO A 46 -21.11 -10.03 12.77
C PRO A 46 -20.88 -9.26 11.46
N PHE A 47 -20.35 -8.04 11.52
CA PHE A 47 -20.20 -7.16 10.36
C PHE A 47 -18.95 -7.46 9.52
N CYS A 48 -18.98 -7.05 8.27
CA CYS A 48 -17.83 -7.11 7.38
C CYS A 48 -16.90 -5.90 7.62
N ASP A 49 -15.64 -6.15 7.97
CA ASP A 49 -14.58 -5.15 8.16
C ASP A 49 -13.58 -5.09 6.99
N GLY A 50 -13.84 -5.84 5.91
CA GLY A 50 -12.95 -5.91 4.75
C GLY A 50 -11.78 -6.90 4.86
N SER A 51 -11.62 -7.60 5.99
CA SER A 51 -10.56 -8.61 6.19
C SER A 51 -10.58 -9.73 5.14
N HIS A 52 -11.73 -9.96 4.48
CA HIS A 52 -11.85 -10.92 3.38
C HIS A 52 -10.92 -10.63 2.19
N LYS A 53 -10.47 -9.39 2.00
CA LYS A 53 -9.58 -9.00 0.89
C LYS A 53 -8.15 -9.53 1.03
N GLN A 54 -7.78 -10.03 2.20
CA GLN A 54 -6.44 -10.55 2.46
C GLN A 54 -6.24 -11.98 1.91
N PHE A 55 -7.33 -12.65 1.54
CA PHE A 55 -7.29 -14.00 1.00
C PHE A 55 -7.35 -13.96 -0.54
N SER A 56 -6.55 -14.82 -1.20
CA SER A 56 -6.62 -14.99 -2.65
C SER A 56 -7.74 -15.95 -3.05
N ASP A 57 -8.16 -15.91 -4.32
CA ASP A 57 -9.18 -16.82 -4.87
C ASP A 57 -8.81 -18.30 -4.68
N ASP A 58 -7.51 -18.63 -4.70
CA ASP A 58 -7.00 -19.98 -4.49
C ASP A 58 -7.24 -20.51 -3.06
N GLN A 59 -7.51 -19.62 -2.11
CA GLN A 59 -7.72 -19.95 -0.70
C GLN A 59 -9.21 -20.13 -0.35
N VAL A 60 -10.12 -19.92 -1.31
CA VAL A 60 -11.57 -20.06 -1.09
C VAL A 60 -11.94 -21.54 -0.90
N GLY A 61 -12.41 -21.88 0.30
CA GLY A 61 -12.82 -23.24 0.67
C GLY A 61 -11.80 -24.03 1.50
N GLN A 62 -10.62 -23.45 1.77
CA GLN A 62 -9.64 -24.01 2.70
C GLN A 62 -9.88 -23.52 4.13
N GLU A 63 -9.36 -24.25 5.12
CA GLU A 63 -9.37 -23.78 6.51
C GLU A 63 -8.49 -22.52 6.64
N GLY A 64 -9.13 -21.40 6.98
CA GLY A 64 -8.43 -20.13 7.14
C GLY A 64 -7.70 -20.01 8.49
N PRO A 65 -6.77 -19.05 8.63
CA PRO A 65 -5.83 -18.94 9.75
C PRO A 65 -6.43 -18.54 11.13
N GLY A 66 -7.75 -18.69 11.32
CA GLY A 66 -8.47 -18.21 12.50
C GLY A 66 -8.59 -16.68 12.57
N VAL A 67 -9.28 -16.16 13.58
CA VAL A 67 -9.33 -14.72 13.92
C VAL A 67 -8.27 -14.46 14.97
N GLN A 68 -7.23 -13.69 14.62
CA GLN A 68 -6.21 -13.28 15.58
C GLN A 68 -6.70 -12.01 16.28
N ILE A 69 -7.24 -12.14 17.49
CA ILE A 69 -7.67 -11.00 18.30
C ILE A 69 -6.41 -10.23 18.74
N GLN A 70 -6.09 -9.16 18.00
CA GLN A 70 -4.99 -8.26 18.35
C GLN A 70 -5.51 -7.14 19.27
N ASN A 71 -4.81 -6.90 20.38
CA ASN A 71 -5.11 -5.81 21.30
C ASN A 71 -5.05 -4.45 20.57
N VAL A 72 -6.11 -3.64 20.75
CA VAL A 72 -6.44 -2.43 19.96
C VAL A 72 -5.55 -1.22 20.26
N GLU A 73 -4.51 -1.34 21.08
CA GLU A 73 -3.68 -0.19 21.51
C GLU A 73 -2.59 0.22 20.52
N VAL A 74 -2.37 -0.51 19.42
CA VAL A 74 -1.30 -0.24 18.46
C VAL A 74 -1.88 0.18 17.12
N MET A 75 -1.44 1.33 16.60
CA MET A 75 -1.76 1.76 15.24
C MET A 75 -1.48 0.62 14.25
N PRO A 76 -2.36 0.36 13.27
CA PRO A 76 -2.16 -0.73 12.32
C PRO A 76 -0.84 -0.54 11.57
N ALA A 77 -0.03 -1.59 11.51
CA ALA A 77 1.20 -1.59 10.74
C ALA A 77 0.86 -1.56 9.23
N ALA A 78 1.46 -0.64 8.49
CA ALA A 78 1.29 -0.52 7.05
C ALA A 78 1.84 -1.78 6.36
N ALA A 79 0.98 -2.52 5.67
CA ALA A 79 1.35 -3.72 4.90
C ALA A 79 1.15 -3.47 3.41
N PRO A 80 2.02 -4.01 2.53
CA PRO A 80 1.89 -3.84 1.09
C PRO A 80 0.64 -4.57 0.59
N THR A 81 -0.22 -3.86 -0.13
CA THR A 81 -1.36 -4.44 -0.84
C THR A 81 -1.03 -4.59 -2.32
N LYS A 82 -1.88 -5.30 -3.08
CA LYS A 82 -1.70 -5.45 -4.53
C LYS A 82 -1.83 -4.11 -5.25
N GLU A 83 -2.74 -3.28 -4.79
CA GLU A 83 -3.02 -1.95 -5.34
C GLU A 83 -1.93 -0.94 -4.94
N GLU A 84 -1.38 -1.06 -3.72
CA GLU A 84 -0.38 -0.14 -3.21
C GLU A 84 0.85 -0.88 -2.62
N PRO A 85 1.74 -1.41 -3.49
CA PRO A 85 2.88 -2.23 -3.07
C PRO A 85 3.97 -1.45 -2.33
N THR A 86 3.98 -0.11 -2.42
CA THR A 86 5.05 0.75 -1.84
C THR A 86 4.65 1.39 -0.51
N VAL A 87 3.44 1.14 0.00
CA VAL A 87 2.91 1.81 1.20
C VAL A 87 3.77 1.57 2.43
N GLU A 88 4.18 0.34 2.67
CA GLU A 88 5.07 0.01 3.79
C GLU A 88 6.38 0.84 3.74
N PHE A 89 6.95 0.97 2.54
CA PHE A 89 8.18 1.70 2.31
C PHE A 89 8.01 3.22 2.53
N ILE A 90 6.89 3.79 2.10
CA ILE A 90 6.55 5.20 2.35
C ILE A 90 6.43 5.45 3.86
N HIS A 91 5.75 4.56 4.59
CA HIS A 91 5.61 4.64 6.04
C HIS A 91 6.95 4.45 6.77
N GLN A 92 7.87 3.65 6.22
CA GLN A 92 9.23 3.55 6.72
C GLN A 92 9.98 4.87 6.53
N LEU A 93 9.96 5.44 5.31
CA LEU A 93 10.61 6.71 4.99
C LEU A 93 10.09 7.87 5.84
N ALA A 94 8.78 7.93 6.10
CA ALA A 94 8.17 8.96 6.93
C ALA A 94 8.64 8.87 8.40
N ARG A 95 8.84 7.65 8.93
CA ARG A 95 9.29 7.44 10.31
C ARG A 95 10.79 7.66 10.48
N GLU A 96 11.57 7.18 9.52
CA GLU A 96 13.02 7.05 9.65
C GLU A 96 13.80 8.19 8.96
N GLY A 97 13.13 8.94 8.08
CA GLY A 97 13.77 9.94 7.23
C GLY A 97 14.79 9.34 6.27
N LEU A 98 15.60 10.19 5.64
CA LEU A 98 16.63 9.77 4.69
C LEU A 98 17.90 9.24 5.37
N SER A 99 18.03 9.37 6.69
CA SER A 99 19.26 9.00 7.43
C SER A 99 19.62 7.52 7.35
N LYS A 100 18.63 6.62 7.22
CA LYS A 100 18.85 5.17 7.18
C LYS A 100 19.04 4.61 5.76
N MET A 101 18.88 5.42 4.72
CA MET A 101 18.77 4.95 3.33
C MET A 101 20.10 4.96 2.57
N GLY A 102 21.23 5.22 3.25
CA GLY A 102 22.52 5.46 2.59
C GLY A 102 22.54 6.79 1.83
N HIS A 103 23.72 7.21 1.36
CA HIS A 103 23.87 8.55 0.77
C HIS A 103 23.01 8.76 -0.49
N HIS A 104 22.75 7.68 -1.24
CA HIS A 104 22.04 7.72 -2.53
C HIS A 104 20.72 6.95 -2.54
N GLY A 105 20.24 6.46 -1.39
CA GLY A 105 19.03 5.64 -1.34
C GLY A 105 19.21 4.25 -1.95
N PRO A 106 18.15 3.44 -1.99
CA PRO A 106 18.14 2.19 -2.75
C PRO A 106 18.24 2.49 -4.25
N MET A 107 19.40 2.20 -4.85
CA MET A 107 19.59 2.31 -6.29
C MET A 107 19.03 1.07 -6.98
N THR A 108 17.87 1.23 -7.61
CA THR A 108 17.42 0.34 -8.69
C THR A 108 17.68 1.02 -10.03
N SER A 109 17.94 0.24 -11.08
CA SER A 109 17.83 0.73 -12.46
C SER A 109 16.42 1.27 -12.64
N MET A 110 16.27 2.52 -13.11
CA MET A 110 14.99 3.22 -13.30
C MET A 110 14.05 2.46 -14.26
N GLY A 111 13.40 1.40 -13.77
CA GLY A 111 12.40 0.62 -14.49
C GLY A 111 12.89 -0.16 -15.72
N VAL A 112 14.19 -0.18 -16.04
CA VAL A 112 14.71 -0.92 -17.20
C VAL A 112 15.40 -2.20 -16.74
N PRO A 113 14.83 -3.38 -17.05
CA PRO A 113 15.48 -4.66 -16.81
C PRO A 113 16.91 -4.68 -17.35
N ARG A 114 17.85 -5.25 -16.59
CA ARG A 114 19.28 -5.23 -16.91
C ARG A 114 19.63 -5.83 -18.28
N HIS A 115 18.83 -6.76 -18.80
CA HIS A 115 19.00 -7.36 -20.12
C HIS A 115 18.55 -6.44 -21.28
N LEU A 116 17.83 -5.36 -20.98
CA LEU A 116 17.41 -4.31 -21.93
C LEU A 116 18.28 -3.05 -21.83
N LEU A 117 19.22 -3.01 -20.87
CA LEU A 117 20.18 -1.92 -20.80
C LEU A 117 21.17 -2.03 -21.95
N PRO A 118 21.60 -0.91 -22.54
CA PRO A 118 22.61 -0.93 -23.60
C PRO A 118 23.90 -1.57 -23.08
N HIS A 119 24.53 -2.40 -23.91
CA HIS A 119 25.87 -2.89 -23.63
C HIS A 119 26.89 -1.77 -23.85
N TRP A 120 28.07 -1.87 -23.25
CA TRP A 120 29.12 -0.86 -23.36
C TRP A 120 29.49 -0.52 -24.81
N ASP A 121 29.39 -1.50 -25.70
CA ASP A 121 29.68 -1.34 -27.13
C ASP A 121 28.59 -0.55 -27.88
N ASP A 122 27.38 -0.45 -27.32
CA ASP A 122 26.26 0.31 -27.87
C ASP A 122 26.24 1.78 -27.41
N ILE A 123 27.09 2.14 -26.43
CA ILE A 123 27.12 3.48 -25.85
C ILE A 123 27.98 4.40 -26.72
N GLN A 124 27.31 5.22 -27.53
CA GLN A 124 27.96 6.30 -28.27
C GLN A 124 28.02 7.57 -27.43
N VAL A 125 29.19 7.88 -26.87
CA VAL A 125 29.43 9.16 -26.21
C VAL A 125 29.80 10.20 -27.27
N MET A 126 28.89 11.11 -27.58
CA MET A 126 29.17 12.20 -28.50
C MET A 126 30.03 13.26 -27.81
N VAL A 127 31.07 13.75 -28.50
CA VAL A 127 32.06 14.71 -27.96
C VAL A 127 31.42 16.01 -27.44
N ALA A 128 30.24 16.37 -27.95
CA ALA A 128 29.49 17.56 -27.52
C ALA A 128 28.69 17.37 -26.21
N GLN A 129 28.38 16.14 -25.80
CA GLN A 129 27.61 15.88 -24.57
C GLN A 129 28.42 16.13 -23.29
N MET A 130 29.75 16.16 -23.38
CA MET A 130 30.65 16.45 -22.25
C MET A 130 31.21 17.88 -22.27
N ALA A 131 30.70 18.76 -23.13
CA ALA A 131 31.15 20.15 -23.22
C ALA A 131 30.98 20.90 -21.89
N THR A 132 29.93 20.56 -21.13
CA THR A 132 29.73 21.03 -19.76
C THR A 132 29.78 19.84 -18.81
N LYS A 133 30.74 19.84 -17.88
CA LYS A 133 30.83 18.79 -16.86
C LYS A 133 29.69 18.98 -15.86
N PRO A 134 29.01 17.89 -15.41
CA PRO A 134 28.11 17.96 -14.28
C PRO A 134 28.81 18.55 -13.06
N LEU A 135 28.04 19.29 -12.25
CA LEU A 135 28.55 19.79 -10.97
C LEU A 135 28.77 18.60 -10.02
N MET A 136 29.80 18.69 -9.18
CA MET A 136 30.03 17.72 -8.11
C MET A 136 28.95 17.89 -7.03
N GLU A 137 28.69 16.85 -6.26
CA GLU A 137 27.61 16.82 -5.23
C GLU A 137 27.76 17.92 -4.17
N ASP A 138 28.98 18.31 -3.85
CA ASP A 138 29.29 19.36 -2.86
C ASP A 138 29.17 20.78 -3.41
N VAL A 139 28.87 20.96 -4.70
CA VAL A 139 28.74 22.29 -5.29
C VAL A 139 27.39 22.89 -4.86
N PRO A 140 27.38 24.07 -4.21
CA PRO A 140 26.15 24.70 -3.78
C PRO A 140 25.31 25.10 -5.00
N VAL A 141 24.12 24.53 -5.12
CA VAL A 141 23.12 24.90 -6.12
C VAL A 141 21.96 25.65 -5.45
N ALA A 142 21.46 26.69 -6.11
CA ALA A 142 20.30 27.42 -5.62
C ALA A 142 19.03 26.56 -5.83
N THR A 143 18.35 26.21 -4.73
CA THR A 143 17.08 25.47 -4.74
C THR A 143 15.86 26.39 -4.64
N GLU A 144 16.08 27.72 -4.66
CA GLU A 144 15.01 28.69 -4.61
C GLU A 144 14.22 28.74 -5.92
N LEU A 145 12.89 28.81 -5.80
CA LEU A 145 11.99 29.03 -6.94
C LEU A 145 11.30 30.37 -6.78
N VAL A 146 11.43 31.22 -7.79
CA VAL A 146 10.74 32.52 -7.86
C VAL A 146 9.60 32.41 -8.87
N ILE A 147 8.37 32.38 -8.37
CA ILE A 147 7.16 32.39 -9.19
C ILE A 147 6.77 33.84 -9.49
N GLY A 148 6.67 34.16 -10.78
CA GLY A 148 6.34 35.50 -11.26
C GLY A 148 7.46 36.53 -11.06
N PRO A 149 8.67 36.32 -11.62
CA PRO A 149 9.83 37.19 -11.37
C PRO A 149 9.63 38.66 -11.79
N GLN A 150 8.74 38.91 -12.76
CA GLN A 150 8.40 40.25 -13.24
C GLN A 150 7.12 40.84 -12.58
N ALA A 151 6.53 40.13 -11.61
CA ALA A 151 5.35 40.61 -10.91
C ALA A 151 5.72 41.70 -9.88
N ARG A 152 4.77 42.58 -9.55
CA ARG A 152 4.95 43.60 -8.49
C ARG A 152 5.28 42.98 -7.13
N LYS A 153 4.87 41.73 -6.89
CA LYS A 153 5.17 40.94 -5.68
C LYS A 153 5.44 39.47 -6.08
N PRO A 154 6.70 39.09 -6.38
CA PRO A 154 7.05 37.72 -6.73
C PRO A 154 6.98 36.79 -5.52
N LEU A 155 6.59 35.52 -5.73
CA LEU A 155 6.51 34.52 -4.67
C LEU A 155 7.80 33.70 -4.65
N LYS A 156 8.53 33.74 -3.54
CA LYS A 156 9.82 33.06 -3.37
C LYS A 156 9.67 31.83 -2.47
N LEU A 157 9.95 30.66 -3.02
CA LEU A 157 9.97 29.38 -2.30
C LEU A 157 11.42 28.95 -2.05
N LYS A 158 11.73 28.52 -0.83
CA LYS A 158 13.07 28.03 -0.45
C LYS A 158 13.38 26.61 -0.94
N ILE A 159 12.35 25.84 -1.31
CA ILE A 159 12.46 24.46 -1.79
C ILE A 159 11.30 24.18 -2.76
N LEU A 160 11.55 23.32 -3.75
CA LEU A 160 10.61 23.04 -4.85
C LEU A 160 9.42 22.13 -4.46
N CYS A 161 9.38 21.62 -3.23
CA CYS A 161 8.33 20.69 -2.79
C CYS A 161 7.11 21.46 -2.31
N LEU A 162 6.07 21.50 -3.14
CA LEU A 162 4.73 21.90 -2.74
C LEU A 162 4.02 20.67 -2.18
N SER A 163 3.84 20.59 -0.85
CA SER A 163 2.92 19.63 -0.27
C SER A 163 1.51 20.02 -0.68
N GLN A 164 0.82 19.19 -1.46
CA GLN A 164 -0.63 19.32 -1.62
C GLN A 164 -1.22 19.03 -0.24
N THR A 165 -1.70 20.09 0.42
CA THR A 165 -2.53 19.98 1.63
C THR A 165 -3.89 19.43 1.25
#